data_AF-A0A967E3H3-F1
#
_entry.id   AF-A0A967E3H3-F1
#
_cell.length_a   1.000
_cell.length_b   1.000
_cell.length_c   1.000
_cell.angle_alpha   90.00
_cell.angle_beta   90.00
_cell.angle_gamma   90.00
#
_symmetry.space_group_name_H-M   'P 1'
#
loop_
_entity.id
_entity.type
_entity.pdbx_description
1 polymer ?
#
loop_
_entity_poly.entity_id
_entity_poly.type
_entity_poly.pdbx_seq_one_letter_code
_entity_poly.pdbx_strand_id
1 'polypeptide(L)'
;MPDGRLVETGGLQEFAELHGITVAQAKSLIEQGGTLDVNGELLACQIVNGQPAVARFSAKNSAKAKDLVASKGIHIMDALSEVGYADPAMMRGLARKTLNTRP
;
A
#
# COMPACT_ATOMS: atom_id res chain seq x y z
N MET A 1 26.84 -18.52 -9.63
CA MET A 1 26.22 -17.22 -9.97
C MET A 1 24.88 -17.49 -10.64
N PRO A 2 23.82 -16.75 -10.26
CA PRO A 2 22.76 -16.43 -11.20
C PRO A 2 22.68 -14.92 -11.44
N ASP A 3 22.74 -14.55 -12.73
CA ASP A 3 22.56 -13.24 -13.32
C ASP A 3 21.16 -12.66 -13.05
N GLY A 4 20.98 -12.03 -11.89
CA GLY A 4 19.77 -11.29 -11.53
C GLY A 4 19.75 -9.87 -12.10
N ARG A 5 19.86 -9.71 -13.42
CA ARG A 5 19.58 -8.41 -14.08
C ARG A 5 18.07 -8.21 -14.18
N LEU A 6 17.50 -7.63 -13.14
CA LEU A 6 16.36 -6.72 -13.28
C LEU A 6 16.72 -5.43 -12.54
N VAL A 7 17.52 -4.62 -13.23
CA VAL A 7 17.83 -3.26 -12.85
C VAL A 7 16.80 -2.37 -13.56
N GLU A 8 15.59 -2.32 -13.00
CA GLU A 8 14.62 -1.27 -13.29
C GLU A 8 14.97 -0.06 -12.42
N THR A 9 16.15 0.54 -12.66
CA THR A 9 16.63 1.76 -11.99
C THR A 9 15.85 2.97 -12.49
N GLY A 10 14.61 3.02 -12.03
CA GLY A 10 13.71 4.16 -12.07
C GLY A 10 12.58 3.86 -11.09
N GLY A 11 11.82 2.79 -11.33
CA GLY A 11 10.64 2.48 -10.53
C GLY A 11 10.93 2.15 -9.07
N LEU A 12 11.84 1.21 -8.78
CA LEU A 12 12.05 0.69 -7.42
C LEU A 12 12.79 1.65 -6.49
N GLN A 13 13.79 2.35 -7.02
CA GLN A 13 14.60 3.30 -6.25
C GLN A 13 13.81 4.58 -5.97
N GLU A 14 13.11 5.09 -6.98
CA GLU A 14 12.23 6.25 -6.83
C GLU A 14 11.02 5.93 -5.94
N PHE A 15 10.48 4.71 -6.03
CA PHE A 15 9.46 4.23 -5.09
C PHE A 15 10.01 4.19 -3.66
N ALA A 16 11.21 3.64 -3.47
CA ALA A 16 11.85 3.58 -2.16
C ALA A 16 12.06 4.98 -1.57
N GLU A 17 12.56 5.93 -2.37
CA GLU A 17 12.77 7.32 -1.94
C GLU A 17 11.46 8.07 -1.67
N LEU A 18 10.48 7.96 -2.58
CA LEU A 18 9.15 8.58 -2.42
C LEU A 18 8.43 8.07 -1.17
N HIS A 19 8.65 6.80 -0.84
CA HIS A 19 8.04 6.16 0.31
C HIS A 19 8.91 6.15 1.56
N GLY A 20 10.17 6.61 1.51
CA GLY A 20 11.08 6.61 2.65
C GLY A 20 11.43 5.22 3.17
N ILE A 21 11.49 4.23 2.27
CA ILE A 21 11.80 2.83 2.57
C ILE A 21 13.06 2.37 1.86
N THR A 22 13.56 1.19 2.20
CA THR A 22 14.69 0.60 1.48
C THR A 22 14.25 -0.05 0.17
N VAL A 23 15.16 -0.10 -0.81
CA VAL A 23 14.90 -0.77 -2.10
C VAL A 23 14.51 -2.25 -1.91
N ALA A 24 15.07 -2.92 -0.89
CA ALA A 24 14.71 -4.31 -0.56
C ALA A 24 13.26 -4.45 -0.05
N GLN A 25 12.79 -3.49 0.76
CA GLN A 25 11.41 -3.45 1.23
C GLN A 25 10.44 -3.08 0.10
N ALA A 26 10.81 -2.11 -0.74
CA ALA A 26 10.05 -1.75 -1.93
C ALA A 26 9.87 -2.96 -2.85
N LYS A 27 10.94 -3.70 -3.09
CA LYS A 27 10.93 -4.91 -3.90
C LYS A 27 10.01 -5.98 -3.31
N SER A 28 10.13 -6.27 -2.02
CA SER A 28 9.26 -7.23 -1.34
C SER A 28 7.78 -6.83 -1.42
N LEU A 29 7.47 -5.55 -1.21
CA LEU A 29 6.10 -5.04 -1.30
C LEU A 29 5.53 -5.19 -2.71
N ILE A 30 6.30 -4.85 -3.75
CA ILE A 30 5.86 -4.92 -5.14
C ILE A 30 5.71 -6.36 -5.62
N GLU A 31 6.62 -7.26 -5.21
CA GLU A 31 6.62 -8.67 -5.63
C GLU A 31 5.60 -9.53 -4.87
N GLN A 32 5.47 -9.34 -3.55
CA GLN A 32 4.67 -10.20 -2.68
C GLN A 32 3.36 -9.54 -2.23
N GLY A 33 3.27 -8.21 -2.25
CA GLY A 33 2.23 -7.48 -1.55
C GLY A 33 2.40 -7.55 -0.03
N GLY A 34 1.61 -6.79 0.71
CA GLY A 34 1.59 -6.78 2.18
C GLY A 34 1.55 -5.38 2.77
N THR A 35 1.87 -5.28 4.06
CA THR A 35 1.90 -3.99 4.78
C THR A 35 3.26 -3.76 5.41
N LEU A 36 3.76 -2.53 5.35
CA LEU A 36 5.03 -2.10 5.93
C LEU A 36 4.84 -0.83 6.75
N ASP A 37 5.39 -0.80 7.97
CA ASP A 37 5.44 0.40 8.81
C ASP A 37 6.66 1.24 8.44
N VAL A 38 6.45 2.54 8.25
CA VAL A 38 7.47 3.49 7.82
C VAL A 38 7.34 4.77 8.62
N ASN A 39 8.26 4.99 9.56
CA ASN A 39 8.25 6.18 10.43
C ASN A 39 6.87 6.44 11.07
N GLY A 40 6.12 5.39 11.41
CA GLY A 40 4.77 5.48 11.99
C GLY A 40 3.63 5.57 10.97
N GLU A 41 3.93 5.81 9.69
CA GLU A 41 2.98 5.62 8.59
C GLU A 41 2.87 4.15 8.21
N LEU A 42 1.79 3.76 7.56
CA LEU A 42 1.62 2.39 7.06
C LEU A 42 1.48 2.40 5.54
N LEU A 43 2.36 1.68 4.86
CA LEU A 43 2.24 1.38 3.44
C LEU A 43 1.59 0.03 3.28
N ALA A 44 0.46 -0.03 2.60
CA ALA A 44 -0.13 -1.27 2.13
C ALA A 44 0.10 -1.38 0.63
N CYS A 45 0.74 -2.46 0.20
CA CYS A 45 0.83 -2.83 -1.22
C CYS A 45 -0.07 -4.03 -1.47
N GLN A 46 -0.91 -3.94 -2.51
CA GLN A 46 -1.73 -5.05 -2.96
C GLN A 46 -1.54 -5.24 -4.46
N ILE A 47 -1.33 -6.48 -4.89
CA ILE A 47 -1.20 -6.80 -6.32
C ILE A 47 -2.62 -6.94 -6.88
N VAL A 48 -3.03 -6.00 -7.73
CA VAL A 48 -4.37 -5.95 -8.34
C VAL A 48 -4.21 -6.10 -9.85
N ASN A 49 -4.77 -7.18 -10.43
CA ASN A 49 -4.62 -7.50 -11.87
C ASN A 49 -3.15 -7.55 -12.34
N GLY A 50 -2.25 -8.07 -11.50
CA GLY A 50 -0.82 -8.14 -11.83
C GLY A 50 -0.09 -6.80 -11.75
N GLN A 51 -0.76 -5.73 -11.28
CA GLN A 51 -0.13 -4.43 -11.04
C GLN A 51 -0.03 -4.15 -9.53
N PRO A 52 1.13 -3.72 -9.04
CA PRO A 52 1.30 -3.33 -7.64
C PRO A 52 0.52 -2.03 -7.37
N ALA A 53 -0.46 -2.09 -6.49
CA ALA A 53 -1.23 -0.95 -6.03
C ALA A 53 -0.82 -0.60 -4.59
N VAL A 54 -0.26 0.59 -4.41
CA VAL A 54 0.30 1.02 -3.13
C VAL A 54 -0.56 2.12 -2.53
N ALA A 55 -0.87 1.94 -1.25
CA ALA A 55 -1.72 2.78 -0.44
C ALA A 55 -0.91 3.24 0.79
N ARG A 56 -0.72 4.55 0.94
CA ARG A 56 -0.04 5.13 2.10
C ARG A 56 -1.06 5.69 3.07
N PHE A 57 -0.96 5.25 4.32
CA PHE A 57 -1.78 5.72 5.42
C PHE A 57 -0.92 6.51 6.39
N SER A 58 -1.33 7.74 6.70
CA SER A 58 -0.66 8.57 7.69
C SER A 58 -0.67 7.91 9.07
N ALA A 59 0.23 8.31 9.97
CA ALA A 59 0.34 7.82 11.34
C ALA A 59 -0.99 7.81 12.13
N LYS A 60 -1.87 8.78 11.87
CA LYS A 60 -3.20 8.81 12.48
C LYS A 60 -4.11 7.69 11.97
N ASN A 61 -4.04 7.40 10.68
CA ASN A 61 -4.87 6.40 10.02
C ASN A 61 -4.36 4.98 10.33
N SER A 62 -3.04 4.79 10.35
CA SER A 62 -2.43 3.52 10.77
C SER A 62 -2.71 3.22 12.24
N ALA A 63 -2.66 4.23 13.14
CA ALA A 63 -3.04 4.05 14.54
C ALA A 63 -4.52 3.66 14.69
N LYS A 64 -5.43 4.32 13.97
CA LYS A 64 -6.86 3.94 13.93
C LYS A 64 -7.08 2.53 13.41
N ALA A 65 -6.35 2.12 12.38
CA ALA A 65 -6.46 0.76 11.85
C ALA A 65 -5.97 -0.27 12.86
N LYS A 66 -4.83 -0.03 13.53
CA LYS A 66 -4.32 -0.88 14.63
C LYS A 66 -5.32 -0.96 15.80
N ASP A 67 -5.96 0.16 16.14
CA ASP A 67 -7.03 0.21 17.16
C ASP A 67 -8.27 -0.59 16.75
N LEU A 68 -8.70 -0.51 15.48
CA LEU A 68 -9.78 -1.33 14.94
C LEU A 68 -9.45 -2.81 14.93
N VAL A 69 -8.22 -3.19 14.60
CA VAL A 69 -7.75 -4.58 14.70
C VAL A 69 -7.81 -5.06 16.15
N ALA A 70 -7.35 -4.25 17.10
CA ALA A 70 -7.38 -4.60 18.52
C ALA A 70 -8.81 -4.65 19.09
N SER A 71 -9.67 -3.72 18.69
CA SER A 71 -11.03 -3.58 19.21
C SER A 71 -12.04 -4.54 18.58
N LYS A 72 -11.92 -4.80 17.26
CA LYS A 72 -12.85 -5.67 16.52
C LYS A 72 -12.27 -7.05 16.19
N GLY A 73 -10.96 -7.26 16.37
CA GLY A 73 -10.30 -8.53 16.01
C GLY A 73 -10.25 -8.79 14.51
N ILE A 74 -10.38 -7.75 13.68
CA ILE A 74 -10.38 -7.86 12.21
C ILE A 74 -8.96 -7.84 11.64
N HIS A 75 -8.81 -8.24 10.38
CA HIS A 75 -7.53 -8.19 9.69
C HIS A 75 -7.09 -6.74 9.42
N ILE A 76 -5.79 -6.44 9.48
CA ILE A 76 -5.27 -5.07 9.29
C ILE A 76 -5.67 -4.46 7.95
N MET A 77 -5.74 -5.25 6.87
CA MET A 77 -6.24 -4.76 5.57
C MET A 77 -7.71 -4.34 5.62
N ASP A 78 -8.55 -5.05 6.37
CA ASP A 78 -9.97 -4.72 6.52
C ASP A 78 -10.14 -3.43 7.33
N ALA A 79 -9.39 -3.30 8.42
CA ALA A 79 -9.32 -2.09 9.22
C ALA A 79 -8.81 -0.89 8.41
N LEU A 80 -7.77 -1.08 7.58
CA LEU A 80 -7.25 -0.04 6.69
C LEU A 80 -8.25 0.33 5.60
N SER A 81 -9.02 -0.63 5.08
CA SER A 81 -10.12 -0.34 4.16
C SER A 81 -11.20 0.49 4.82
N GLU A 82 -11.60 0.21 6.07
CA GLU A 82 -12.55 1.06 6.81
C GLU A 82 -12.00 2.48 7.01
N VAL A 83 -10.73 2.61 7.43
CA VAL A 83 -10.10 3.92 7.65
C VAL A 83 -9.90 4.68 6.34
N GLY A 84 -9.52 4.00 5.26
CA GLY A 84 -9.34 4.57 3.93
C GLY A 84 -10.67 4.98 3.29
N TYR A 85 -11.75 4.23 3.54
CA TYR A 85 -13.10 4.58 3.10
C TYR A 85 -13.60 5.85 3.80
N ALA A 86 -13.22 6.04 5.06
CA ALA A 86 -13.48 7.27 5.82
C ALA A 86 -12.63 8.47 5.35
N ASP A 87 -11.58 8.25 4.56
CA ASP A 87 -10.69 9.29 4.05
C ASP A 87 -11.08 9.72 2.62
N PRO A 88 -11.56 10.97 2.42
CA PRO A 88 -12.07 11.41 1.12
C PRO A 88 -10.99 11.50 0.03
N ALA A 89 -9.70 11.51 0.38
CA ALA A 89 -8.61 11.50 -0.60
C ALA A 89 -8.44 10.12 -1.26
N MET A 90 -8.70 9.03 -0.51
CA MET A 90 -8.57 7.66 -1.00
C MET A 90 -9.78 7.22 -1.84
N MET A 91 -10.98 7.67 -1.46
CA MET A 91 -12.21 7.49 -2.25
C MET A 91 -12.11 8.12 -3.65
N ARG A 92 -11.31 9.19 -3.83
CA ARG A 92 -11.03 9.77 -5.16
C ARG A 92 -10.18 8.88 -6.07
N GLY A 93 -9.30 8.06 -5.50
CA GLY A 93 -8.50 7.08 -6.24
C GLY A 93 -9.34 5.86 -6.68
N LEU A 94 -10.24 5.41 -5.82
CA LEU A 94 -11.12 4.27 -6.11
C LEU A 94 -12.28 4.65 -7.05
N ALA A 95 -12.88 5.84 -6.88
CA ALA A 95 -13.98 6.32 -7.73
C ALA A 95 -13.60 6.44 -9.21
N ARG A 96 -12.32 6.72 -9.51
CA ARG A 96 -11.84 6.73 -10.91
C ARG A 96 -11.76 5.33 -11.53
N LYS A 97 -11.68 4.25 -10.73
CA LYS A 97 -11.59 2.87 -11.24
C LYS A 97 -12.96 2.18 -11.34
N THR A 98 -13.97 2.61 -10.58
CA THR A 98 -15.34 2.09 -10.67
C THR A 98 -16.20 2.76 -11.75
N LEU A 99 -15.83 3.95 -12.25
CA LEU A 99 -16.57 4.66 -13.30
C LEU A 99 -16.26 4.21 -14.75
N ASN A 100 -15.43 3.18 -14.97
CA ASN A 100 -15.14 2.65 -16.30
C ASN A 100 -15.84 1.31 -16.62
N THR A 101 -16.79 0.87 -15.80
CA THR A 101 -17.74 -0.18 -16.20
C THR A 101 -19.04 0.51 -16.62
N ARG A 102 -19.13 0.86 -17.90
CA ARG A 102 -20.38 1.32 -18.52
C ARG A 102 -21.20 0.09 -18.93
N PRO A 103 -22.53 0.05 -18.74
CA PRO A 103 -23.41 -0.66 -19.67
C PRO A 103 -23.44 0.03 -21.04
#